data_AF-A0A359C936-F1
#
_entry.id   AF-A0A359C936-F1
#
_cell.length_a   1.000
_cell.length_b   1.000
_cell.length_c   1.000
_cell.angle_alpha   90.00
_cell.angle_beta   90.00
_cell.angle_gamma   90.00
#
_symmetry.space_group_name_H-M   'P 1'
#
loop_
_entity.id
_entity.type
_entity.pdbx_description
1 polymer ?
#
loop_
_entity_poly.entity_id
_entity_poly.type
_entity_poly.pdbx_seq_one_letter_code
_entity_poly.pdbx_strand_id
1 'polypeptide(L)'
;HGECIMGILDSYPPSHGFMTPKLLEKIEQRCVAWRWRIKGRTHRLRQVHGDFHPYNILFGEGARFRVLDRSRGEWGDPADDVTSLTGNYLFCSLQRSGRLDGPFETLFRRFWDRYLERTGDREMLTVAAPFYAFRGLVMASPVWYPTLDEGVRRKLFTFIEEVLDAEAFDPARVNGYCGAG
;
A
#
# COMPACT_ATOMS: atom_id res chain seq x y z
N HIS A 1 -16.14 -4.36 -15.61
CA HIS A 1 -14.94 -4.60 -14.79
C HIS A 1 -14.98 -3.66 -13.60
N GLY A 2 -14.84 -4.19 -12.38
CA GLY A 2 -14.90 -3.40 -11.15
C GLY A 2 -13.63 -2.57 -10.93
N GLU A 3 -13.70 -1.57 -10.06
CA GLU A 3 -12.55 -0.81 -9.58
C GLU A 3 -11.97 -1.48 -8.31
N CYS A 4 -10.84 -0.96 -7.80
CA CYS A 4 -10.25 -1.37 -6.52
C CYS A 4 -9.85 -2.86 -6.45
N ILE A 5 -9.98 -3.50 -5.28
CA ILE A 5 -9.48 -4.87 -5.01
C ILE A 5 -10.09 -5.91 -5.96
N MET A 6 -11.40 -5.85 -6.20
CA MET A 6 -12.06 -6.74 -7.15
C MET A 6 -11.48 -6.58 -8.55
N GLY A 7 -11.35 -5.33 -9.02
CA GLY A 7 -10.81 -5.03 -10.34
C GLY A 7 -9.37 -5.48 -10.54
N ILE A 8 -8.50 -5.25 -9.54
CA ILE A 8 -7.10 -5.66 -9.64
C ILE A 8 -6.99 -7.19 -9.62
N LEU A 9 -7.74 -7.90 -8.78
CA LEU A 9 -7.71 -9.36 -8.72
C LEU A 9 -8.25 -10.01 -10.01
N ASP A 10 -9.31 -9.46 -10.60
CA ASP A 10 -9.84 -9.92 -11.90
C ASP A 10 -8.80 -9.80 -13.03
N SER A 11 -7.82 -8.90 -12.90
CA SER A 11 -6.76 -8.71 -13.90
C SER A 11 -5.63 -9.74 -13.79
N TYR A 12 -5.55 -10.51 -12.70
CA TYR A 12 -4.51 -11.51 -12.54
C TYR A 12 -4.75 -12.69 -13.48
N PRO A 13 -3.70 -13.21 -14.16
CA PRO A 13 -3.83 -14.40 -14.99
C PRO A 13 -4.21 -15.62 -14.13
N PRO A 14 -4.96 -16.59 -14.68
CA PRO A 14 -5.42 -17.78 -13.93
C PRO A 14 -4.30 -18.58 -13.26
N SER A 15 -3.08 -18.52 -13.79
CA SER A 15 -1.88 -19.10 -13.18
C SER A 15 -0.65 -18.26 -13.48
N HIS A 16 0.06 -17.81 -12.45
CA HIS A 16 1.38 -17.20 -12.58
C HIS A 16 2.24 -17.50 -11.34
N GLY A 17 3.13 -18.49 -11.46
CA GLY A 17 3.97 -18.94 -10.36
C GLY A 17 3.15 -19.36 -9.13
N PHE A 18 3.44 -18.75 -7.98
CA PHE A 18 2.74 -19.02 -6.72
C PHE A 18 1.38 -18.30 -6.57
N MET A 19 1.05 -17.36 -7.47
CA MET A 19 -0.16 -16.55 -7.41
C MET A 19 -1.36 -17.34 -7.94
N THR A 20 -1.83 -18.29 -7.13
CA THR A 20 -2.98 -19.14 -7.46
C THR A 20 -4.31 -18.44 -7.20
N PRO A 21 -5.41 -18.81 -7.89
CA PRO A 21 -6.74 -18.27 -7.60
C PRO A 21 -7.13 -18.44 -6.12
N LYS A 22 -6.71 -19.55 -5.49
CA LYS A 22 -6.99 -19.79 -4.07
C LYS A 22 -6.27 -18.82 -3.14
N LEU A 23 -5.05 -18.40 -3.49
CA LEU A 23 -4.32 -17.38 -2.73
C LEU A 23 -5.00 -16.02 -2.86
N LEU A 24 -5.40 -15.64 -4.08
CA LEU A 24 -6.08 -14.37 -4.35
C LEU A 24 -7.44 -14.29 -3.64
N GLU A 25 -8.24 -15.36 -3.68
CA GLU A 25 -9.51 -15.48 -2.96
C GLU A 25 -9.33 -15.26 -1.44
N LYS A 26 -8.29 -15.86 -0.84
CA LYS A 26 -8.01 -15.70 0.59
C LYS A 26 -7.68 -14.24 0.95
N ILE A 27 -6.93 -13.55 0.10
CA ILE A 27 -6.62 -12.12 0.30
C ILE A 27 -7.90 -11.29 0.18
N GLU A 28 -8.73 -11.54 -0.84
CA GLU A 28 -10.00 -10.85 -1.01
C GLU A 28 -10.92 -11.00 0.21
N GLN A 29 -11.05 -12.22 0.74
CA GLN A 29 -11.87 -12.49 1.94
C GLN A 29 -11.39 -11.69 3.16
N ARG A 30 -10.07 -11.59 3.37
CA ARG A 30 -9.49 -10.74 4.42
C ARG A 30 -9.80 -9.26 4.20
N CYS A 31 -9.68 -8.77 2.97
CA CYS A 31 -10.04 -7.40 2.63
C CYS A 31 -11.54 -7.11 2.87
N VAL A 32 -12.43 -8.06 2.58
CA VAL A 32 -13.85 -7.96 2.90
C VAL A 32 -14.08 -7.90 4.41
N ALA A 33 -13.40 -8.73 5.20
CA ALA A 33 -13.48 -8.67 6.66
C ALA A 33 -13.02 -7.29 7.18
N TRP A 34 -11.90 -6.77 6.66
CA TRP A 34 -11.42 -5.41 6.96
C TRP A 34 -12.41 -4.32 6.61
N ARG A 35 -13.05 -4.41 5.43
CA ARG A 35 -14.11 -3.47 5.05
C ARG A 35 -15.19 -3.41 6.12
N TRP A 36 -15.67 -4.56 6.61
CA TRP A 36 -16.69 -4.57 7.68
C TRP A 36 -16.18 -3.97 9.00
N ARG A 37 -14.91 -4.17 9.33
CA ARG A 37 -14.26 -3.58 10.51
C ARG A 37 -14.18 -2.05 10.46
N ILE A 38 -13.97 -1.46 9.27
CA ILE A 38 -13.77 -0.01 9.12
C ILE A 38 -14.99 0.74 8.55
N LYS A 39 -16.02 0.03 8.07
CA LYS A 39 -17.21 0.59 7.39
C LYS A 39 -17.87 1.75 8.15
N GLY A 40 -17.86 1.70 9.48
CA GLY A 40 -18.50 2.71 10.32
C GLY A 40 -17.70 4.00 10.54
N ARG A 41 -16.44 4.08 10.08
CA ARG A 41 -15.52 5.19 10.36
C ARG A 41 -15.72 6.39 9.42
N THR A 42 -16.96 6.81 9.25
CA THR A 42 -17.32 7.89 8.29
C THR A 42 -16.71 9.24 8.66
N HIS A 43 -16.33 9.46 9.92
CA HIS A 43 -15.63 10.67 10.39
C HIS A 43 -14.25 10.84 9.74
N ARG A 44 -13.69 9.78 9.16
CA ARG A 44 -12.43 9.78 8.43
C ARG A 44 -12.55 10.26 6.99
N LEU A 45 -13.76 10.51 6.47
CA LEU A 45 -13.94 11.03 5.12
C LEU A 45 -13.22 12.37 4.96
N ARG A 46 -12.27 12.42 4.03
CA ARG A 46 -11.48 13.60 3.72
C ARG A 46 -11.33 13.75 2.21
N GLN A 47 -10.96 14.95 1.81
CA GLN A 47 -10.49 15.17 0.45
C GLN A 47 -9.13 14.48 0.30
N VAL A 48 -9.01 13.55 -0.64
CA VAL A 48 -7.79 12.77 -0.91
C VAL A 48 -7.33 13.01 -2.35
N HIS A 49 -6.09 12.67 -2.65
CA HIS A 49 -5.57 12.62 -4.02
C HIS A 49 -6.10 11.39 -4.77
N GLY A 50 -6.14 10.24 -4.11
CA GLY A 50 -6.58 8.95 -4.68
C GLY A 50 -5.50 8.22 -5.50
N ASP A 51 -4.39 8.91 -5.81
CA ASP A 51 -3.23 8.33 -6.51
C ASP A 51 -1.91 9.00 -6.10
N PHE A 52 -1.75 9.22 -4.79
CA PHE A 52 -0.59 9.93 -4.26
C PHE A 52 0.65 9.04 -4.26
N HIS A 53 1.43 9.06 -5.34
CA HIS A 53 2.67 8.30 -5.48
C HIS A 53 3.83 9.18 -5.96
N PRO A 54 5.10 8.75 -5.80
CA PRO A 54 6.26 9.60 -6.08
C PRO A 54 6.27 10.22 -7.47
N TYR A 55 5.77 9.50 -8.49
CA TYR A 55 5.74 9.99 -9.87
C TYR A 55 4.76 11.15 -10.12
N ASN A 56 3.84 11.42 -9.18
CA ASN A 56 2.91 12.54 -9.24
C ASN A 56 3.42 13.76 -8.45
N ILE A 57 4.61 13.69 -7.84
CA ILE A 57 5.18 14.77 -7.03
C ILE A 57 6.36 15.38 -7.79
N LEU A 58 6.18 16.61 -8.26
CA LEU A 58 7.22 17.36 -8.95
C LEU A 58 7.91 18.32 -7.98
N PHE A 59 9.16 18.01 -7.64
CA PHE A 59 10.00 18.88 -6.82
C PHE A 59 10.56 20.06 -7.64
N GLY A 60 10.48 21.26 -7.06
CA GLY A 60 11.10 22.48 -7.57
C GLY A 60 12.26 22.93 -6.67
N GLU A 61 12.49 24.23 -6.63
CA GLU A 61 13.55 24.80 -5.79
C GLU A 61 13.26 24.63 -4.29
N GLY A 62 14.25 24.13 -3.54
CA GLY A 62 14.17 23.90 -2.11
C GLY A 62 13.13 22.83 -1.76
N ALA A 63 12.19 23.17 -0.87
CA ALA A 63 11.11 22.27 -0.44
C ALA A 63 9.79 22.52 -1.19
N ARG A 64 9.81 23.29 -2.28
CA ARG A 64 8.60 23.52 -3.10
C ARG A 64 8.32 22.29 -3.95
N PHE A 65 7.05 21.88 -3.98
CA PHE A 65 6.60 20.80 -4.86
C PHE A 65 5.21 21.08 -5.40
N ARG A 66 4.87 20.42 -6.50
CA ARG A 66 3.52 20.38 -7.08
C ARG A 66 3.06 18.93 -7.14
N VAL A 67 1.76 18.72 -7.01
CA VAL A 67 1.15 17.39 -7.15
C VAL A 67 0.29 17.40 -8.41
N LEU A 68 0.47 16.39 -9.26
CA LEU A 68 -0.21 16.21 -10.54
C LEU A 68 -1.20 15.04 -10.48
N ASP A 69 -2.08 14.96 -11.49
CA ASP A 69 -2.96 13.82 -11.74
C ASP A 69 -3.92 13.47 -10.60
N ARG A 70 -4.62 14.50 -10.12
CA ARG A 70 -5.76 14.37 -9.20
C ARG A 70 -7.05 14.03 -9.98
N SER A 71 -7.00 13.00 -10.81
CA SER A 71 -8.11 12.60 -11.70
C SER A 71 -9.09 11.60 -11.06
N ARG A 72 -8.69 10.97 -9.94
CA ARG A 72 -9.52 10.02 -9.20
C ARG A 72 -10.47 10.74 -8.23
N GLY A 73 -11.56 10.05 -7.84
CA GLY A 73 -12.62 10.60 -7.00
C GLY A 73 -12.12 11.36 -5.77
N GLU A 74 -12.77 12.47 -5.45
CA GLU A 74 -12.19 13.48 -4.56
C GLU A 74 -12.17 13.09 -3.07
N TRP A 75 -12.99 12.13 -2.67
CA TRP A 75 -13.31 11.83 -1.28
C TRP A 75 -12.97 10.38 -0.92
N GLY A 76 -12.25 10.21 0.19
CA GLY A 76 -11.82 8.90 0.66
C GLY A 76 -11.24 8.94 2.08
N ASP A 77 -10.62 7.84 2.50
CA ASP A 77 -9.82 7.81 3.73
C ASP A 77 -8.40 8.29 3.42
N PRO A 78 -7.80 9.17 4.25
CA PRO A 78 -6.39 9.56 4.12
C PRO A 78 -5.40 8.39 4.04
N ALA A 79 -5.78 7.21 4.54
CA ALA A 79 -5.01 5.99 4.42
C ALA A 79 -4.67 5.60 2.98
N ASP A 80 -5.52 5.93 2.01
CA ASP A 80 -5.22 5.65 0.61
C ASP A 80 -3.95 6.39 0.15
N ASP A 81 -3.90 7.72 0.35
CA ASP A 81 -2.75 8.53 -0.04
C ASP A 81 -1.48 8.16 0.74
N VAL A 82 -1.61 7.97 2.06
CA VAL A 82 -0.47 7.64 2.93
C VAL A 82 0.15 6.31 2.55
N THR A 83 -0.67 5.26 2.35
CA THR A 83 -0.16 3.94 1.97
C THR A 83 0.28 3.87 0.51
N SER A 84 -0.30 4.67 -0.37
CA SER A 84 0.16 4.81 -1.76
C SER A 84 1.60 5.33 -1.82
N LEU A 85 1.90 6.41 -1.11
CA LEU A 85 3.25 6.99 -1.13
C LEU A 85 4.26 6.09 -0.40
N THR A 86 3.93 5.66 0.81
CA THR A 86 4.85 4.86 1.64
C THR A 86 5.03 3.44 1.10
N GLY A 87 4.00 2.85 0.47
CA GLY A 87 4.08 1.58 -0.24
C GLY A 87 5.06 1.65 -1.41
N ASN A 88 5.15 2.78 -2.11
CA ASN A 88 6.14 2.97 -3.17
C ASN A 88 7.58 3.01 -2.62
N TYR A 89 7.82 3.60 -1.45
CA TYR A 89 9.15 3.54 -0.82
C TYR A 89 9.53 2.10 -0.48
N LEU A 90 8.60 1.34 0.11
CA LEU A 90 8.81 -0.09 0.38
C LEU A 90 9.09 -0.85 -0.92
N PHE A 91 8.26 -0.69 -1.94
CA PHE A 91 8.39 -1.39 -3.22
C PHE A 91 9.71 -1.10 -3.93
N CYS A 92 10.13 0.16 -4.00
CA CYS A 92 11.42 0.54 -4.57
C CYS A 92 12.60 -0.05 -3.77
N SER A 93 12.49 -0.10 -2.44
CA SER A 93 13.51 -0.72 -1.58
C SER A 93 13.57 -2.23 -1.79
N LEU A 94 12.43 -2.92 -1.84
CA LEU A 94 12.36 -4.36 -2.06
C LEU A 94 13.00 -4.76 -3.41
N GLN A 95 12.75 -4.00 -4.47
CA GLN A 95 13.40 -4.22 -5.78
C GLN A 95 14.92 -4.04 -5.72
N ARG A 96 15.41 -3.11 -4.89
CA ARG A 96 16.83 -2.77 -4.80
C ARG A 96 17.62 -3.71 -3.89
N SER A 97 17.10 -4.00 -2.70
CA SER A 97 17.83 -4.66 -1.61
C SER A 97 17.06 -5.82 -0.96
N GLY A 98 15.83 -6.08 -1.41
CA GLY A 98 14.99 -7.13 -0.85
C GLY A 98 14.44 -6.83 0.55
N ARG A 99 14.71 -5.65 1.13
CA ARG A 99 14.15 -5.20 2.41
C ARG A 99 13.99 -3.69 2.39
N LEU A 100 13.26 -3.13 3.34
CA LEU A 100 13.27 -1.70 3.58
C LEU A 100 14.60 -1.32 4.24
N ASP A 101 15.45 -0.57 3.54
CA ASP A 101 16.74 -0.09 4.04
C ASP A 101 17.15 1.28 3.46
N GLY A 102 18.22 1.85 4.03
CA GLY A 102 18.91 3.02 3.49
C GLY A 102 18.02 4.26 3.30
N PRO A 103 18.13 4.96 2.15
CA PRO A 103 17.33 6.15 1.89
C PRO A 103 15.82 5.89 1.87
N PHE A 104 15.37 4.73 1.38
CA PHE A 104 13.94 4.41 1.35
C PHE A 104 13.39 4.15 2.74
N GLU A 105 14.14 3.49 3.62
CA GLU A 105 13.77 3.37 5.04
C GLU A 105 13.67 4.73 5.71
N THR A 106 14.64 5.62 5.43
CA THR A 106 14.64 6.98 5.97
C THR A 106 13.39 7.74 5.52
N LEU A 107 13.03 7.68 4.24
CA LEU A 107 11.82 8.31 3.71
C LEU A 107 10.55 7.71 4.32
N PHE A 108 10.46 6.38 4.38
CA PHE A 108 9.33 5.66 4.93
C PHE A 108 9.05 6.03 6.40
N ARG A 109 10.07 5.91 7.26
CA ARG A 109 9.95 6.21 8.69
C ARG A 109 9.65 7.69 8.92
N ARG A 110 10.41 8.58 8.29
CA ARG A 110 10.19 10.03 8.44
C ARG A 110 8.82 10.46 7.96
N PHE A 111 8.29 9.87 6.89
CA PHE A 111 6.94 10.20 6.43
C PHE A 111 5.89 9.80 7.47
N TRP A 112 5.93 8.56 7.98
CA TRP A 112 5.02 8.09 9.02
C TRP A 112 5.12 8.92 10.30
N ASP A 113 6.33 9.14 10.82
CA ASP A 113 6.56 9.91 12.05
C ASP A 113 6.01 11.34 11.90
N ARG A 114 6.35 12.03 10.81
CA ARG A 114 5.89 13.40 10.57
C ARG A 114 4.39 13.47 10.31
N TYR A 115 3.82 12.51 9.59
CA TYR A 115 2.38 12.50 9.34
C TYR A 115 1.61 12.37 10.67
N LEU A 116 1.97 11.39 11.49
CA LEU A 116 1.30 11.16 12.79
C LEU A 116 1.54 12.32 13.76
N GLU A 117 2.76 12.87 13.83
CA GLU A 117 3.09 14.04 14.67
C GLU A 117 2.28 15.27 14.26
N ARG A 118 2.18 15.56 12.96
CA ARG A 118 1.52 16.78 12.46
C ARG A 118 0.01 16.71 12.46
N THR A 119 -0.57 15.52 12.25
CA THR A 119 -2.03 15.36 12.12
C THR A 119 -2.68 14.89 13.41
N GLY A 120 -1.94 14.19 14.28
CA GLY A 120 -2.50 13.49 15.43
C GLY A 120 -3.35 12.25 15.07
N ASP A 121 -3.43 11.85 13.79
CA ASP A 121 -4.28 10.75 13.33
C ASP A 121 -3.67 9.37 13.68
N ARG A 122 -3.75 8.98 14.95
CA ARG A 122 -3.31 7.65 15.38
C ARG A 122 -4.23 6.53 14.87
N GLU A 123 -5.48 6.85 14.58
CA GLU A 123 -6.45 5.89 14.05
C GLU A 123 -6.03 5.35 12.66
N MET A 124 -5.24 6.13 11.89
CA MET A 124 -4.58 5.71 10.66
C MET A 124 -3.99 4.30 10.73
N LEU A 125 -3.29 3.98 11.82
CA LEU A 125 -2.65 2.68 12.03
C LEU A 125 -3.65 1.52 12.07
N THR A 126 -4.88 1.80 12.47
CA THR A 126 -5.95 0.80 12.59
C THR A 126 -6.86 0.73 11.36
N VAL A 127 -6.55 1.47 10.28
CA VAL A 127 -7.27 1.41 9.00
C VAL A 127 -6.37 1.13 7.80
N ALA A 128 -5.04 1.28 7.91
CA ALA A 128 -4.12 1.25 6.77
C ALA A 128 -4.04 -0.10 6.03
N ALA A 129 -4.31 -1.21 6.71
CA ALA A 129 -4.12 -2.57 6.17
C ALA A 129 -4.79 -2.83 4.80
N PRO A 130 -6.10 -2.62 4.60
CA PRO A 130 -6.73 -2.84 3.29
C PRO A 130 -6.18 -1.93 2.18
N PHE A 131 -5.69 -0.72 2.50
CA PHE A 131 -5.10 0.18 1.51
C PHE A 131 -3.70 -0.30 1.10
N TYR A 132 -2.89 -0.75 2.07
CA TYR A 132 -1.64 -1.44 1.76
C TYR A 132 -1.85 -2.71 0.96
N ALA A 133 -2.89 -3.51 1.27
CA ALA A 133 -3.23 -4.70 0.52
C ALA A 133 -3.53 -4.36 -0.95
N PHE A 134 -4.38 -3.35 -1.19
CA PHE A 134 -4.66 -2.88 -2.55
C PHE A 134 -3.38 -2.44 -3.29
N ARG A 135 -2.56 -1.58 -2.67
CA ARG A 135 -1.31 -1.10 -3.29
C ARG A 135 -0.32 -2.25 -3.55
N GLY A 136 -0.23 -3.21 -2.63
CA GLY A 136 0.58 -4.42 -2.78
C GLY A 136 0.12 -5.29 -3.95
N LEU A 137 -1.19 -5.48 -4.13
CA LEU A 137 -1.75 -6.22 -5.28
C LEU A 137 -1.45 -5.50 -6.61
N VAL A 138 -1.51 -4.16 -6.65
CA VAL A 138 -1.11 -3.42 -7.86
C VAL A 138 0.38 -3.65 -8.17
N MET A 139 1.25 -3.48 -7.17
CA MET A 139 2.71 -3.62 -7.32
C MET A 139 3.15 -5.04 -7.64
N ALA A 140 2.42 -6.04 -7.14
CA ALA A 140 2.72 -7.45 -7.39
C ALA A 140 2.08 -7.99 -8.68
N SER A 141 1.27 -7.19 -9.40
CA SER A 141 0.55 -7.65 -10.57
C SER A 141 1.51 -8.04 -11.72
N PRO A 142 1.39 -9.26 -12.28
CA PRO A 142 2.20 -9.68 -13.42
C PRO A 142 1.81 -8.97 -14.72
N VAL A 143 0.62 -8.36 -14.78
CA VAL A 143 0.18 -7.58 -15.95
C VAL A 143 0.85 -6.20 -15.97
N TRP A 144 1.02 -5.58 -14.81
CA TRP A 144 1.54 -4.21 -14.67
C TRP A 144 3.07 -4.20 -14.54
N TYR A 145 3.62 -5.21 -13.86
CA TYR A 145 5.05 -5.36 -13.64
C TYR A 145 5.54 -6.73 -14.15
N PRO A 146 5.53 -7.01 -15.46
CA PRO A 146 5.80 -8.36 -15.99
C PRO A 146 7.21 -8.88 -15.70
N THR A 147 8.19 -7.98 -15.53
CA THR A 147 9.60 -8.32 -15.28
C THR A 147 10.00 -8.28 -13.81
N LEU A 148 9.05 -8.10 -12.89
CA LEU A 148 9.33 -8.05 -11.46
C LEU A 148 9.80 -9.42 -10.95
N ASP A 149 10.91 -9.40 -10.21
CA ASP A 149 11.50 -10.58 -9.58
C ASP A 149 10.49 -11.34 -8.71
N GLU A 150 10.53 -12.68 -8.80
CA GLU A 150 9.60 -13.54 -8.05
C GLU A 150 9.80 -13.40 -6.53
N GLY A 151 11.04 -13.23 -6.07
CA GLY A 151 11.35 -13.00 -4.66
C GLY A 151 10.72 -11.71 -4.12
N VAL A 152 10.73 -10.63 -4.91
CA VAL A 152 10.03 -9.38 -4.56
C VAL A 152 8.52 -9.59 -4.51
N ARG A 153 7.93 -10.30 -5.49
CA ARG A 153 6.49 -10.62 -5.45
C ARG A 153 6.12 -11.42 -4.21
N ARG A 154 6.92 -12.43 -3.84
CA ARG A 154 6.68 -13.23 -2.63
C ARG A 154 6.67 -12.36 -1.38
N LYS A 155 7.63 -11.44 -1.25
CA LYS A 155 7.69 -10.49 -0.13
C LYS A 155 6.49 -9.55 -0.10
N LEU A 156 6.01 -9.07 -1.25
CA LEU A 156 4.79 -8.27 -1.32
C LEU A 156 3.57 -9.07 -0.88
N PHE A 157 3.44 -10.33 -1.30
CA PHE A 157 2.32 -11.18 -0.87
C PHE A 157 2.38 -11.51 0.63
N THR A 158 3.57 -11.81 1.16
CA THR A 158 3.76 -11.96 2.61
C THR A 158 3.37 -10.67 3.34
N PHE A 159 3.82 -9.50 2.86
CA PHE A 159 3.43 -8.21 3.42
C PHE A 159 1.90 -7.99 3.42
N ILE A 160 1.22 -8.34 2.33
CA ILE A 160 -0.23 -8.23 2.21
C ILE A 160 -0.94 -9.14 3.24
N GLU A 161 -0.53 -10.40 3.35
CA GLU A 161 -1.13 -11.33 4.30
C GLU A 161 -0.89 -10.90 5.74
N GLU A 162 0.36 -10.60 6.10
CA GLU A 162 0.74 -10.20 7.46
C GLU A 162 0.10 -8.88 7.89
N VAL A 163 -0.02 -7.90 6.99
CA VAL A 163 -0.67 -6.63 7.32
C VAL A 163 -2.19 -6.78 7.49
N LEU A 164 -2.81 -7.69 6.72
CA LEU A 164 -4.23 -7.99 6.85
C LEU A 164 -4.53 -8.85 8.08
N ASP A 165 -3.59 -9.66 8.56
CA ASP A 165 -3.75 -10.47 9.77
C ASP A 165 -3.41 -9.68 11.06
N ALA A 166 -2.72 -8.55 10.95
CA ALA A 166 -2.43 -7.67 12.07
C ALA A 166 -3.66 -6.90 12.59
N GLU A 167 -3.75 -6.70 13.91
CA GLU A 167 -4.82 -5.86 14.47
C GLU A 167 -4.65 -4.39 14.05
N ALA A 168 -3.40 -3.89 14.00
CA ALA A 168 -3.06 -2.56 13.55
C ALA A 168 -1.70 -2.60 12.85
N PHE A 169 -1.52 -1.72 11.88
CA PHE A 169 -0.25 -1.51 11.19
C PHE A 169 0.76 -0.82 12.12
N ASP A 170 1.97 -1.36 12.19
CA ASP A 170 3.11 -0.75 12.88
C ASP A 170 4.22 -0.39 11.86
N PRO A 171 4.40 0.91 11.56
CA PRO A 171 5.46 1.37 10.66
C PRO A 171 6.87 0.94 11.09
N ALA A 172 7.12 0.74 12.38
CA ALA A 172 8.42 0.32 12.89
C ALA A 172 8.74 -1.16 12.59
N ARG A 173 7.72 -1.97 12.28
CA ARG A 173 7.84 -3.41 12.04
C ARG A 173 7.66 -3.80 10.57
N VAL A 174 7.72 -2.84 9.65
CA VAL A 174 7.47 -3.06 8.22
C VAL A 174 8.30 -4.19 7.58
N ASN A 175 9.57 -4.34 7.96
CA ASN A 175 10.40 -5.45 7.48
C ASN A 175 9.90 -6.82 7.97
N GLY A 176 9.35 -6.89 9.18
CA GLY A 176 8.77 -8.12 9.73
C GLY A 176 7.54 -8.59 8.95
N TYR A 177 6.70 -7.66 8.47
CA TYR A 177 5.58 -7.99 7.58
C TYR A 177 6.05 -8.57 6.23
N CYS A 178 7.26 -8.24 5.77
CA CYS A 178 7.83 -8.80 4.54
C CYS A 178 8.47 -10.20 4.73
N GLY A 179 8.31 -10.83 5.90
CA GLY A 179 8.96 -12.11 6.23
C GLY A 179 10.48 -12.00 6.47
N ALA A 180 11.00 -10.79 6.66
CA ALA A 180 12.40 -10.57 7.01
C ALA A 180 12.57 -10.56 8.53
N GLY A 181 13.00 -11.71 9.08
CA GLY A 181 13.70 -11.80 10.37
C GLY A 181 15.14 -11.35 10.23
#